data_AF-A0A957L799-F1
#
_entry.id   AF-A0A957L799-F1
#
_cell.length_a   1.000
_cell.length_b   1.000
_cell.length_c   1.000
_cell.angle_alpha   90.00
_cell.angle_beta   90.00
_cell.angle_gamma   90.00
#
_symmetry.space_group_name_H-M   'P 1'
#
loop_
_entity.id
_entity.type
_entity.pdbx_description
1 polymer ?
#
loop_
_entity_poly.entity_id
_entity_poly.type
_entity_poly.pdbx_seq_one_letter_code
_entity_poly.pdbx_strand_id
1 'polypeptide(L)'
;MAIDVDADGWRDIFVATRSGDMRYWHNSGDGQFEEQRLPGLDGYAYSFDWADLDGDGDLDLVAASYDASLEKQNPLFREGDRAGVSVYVQEAGQFSRTRLIDEAQALTTNLVDLNGDGKLDILVGNDFDVPDYVWLNGDDGWQKTDLFATTTMSTMSIALGDVDNNGRTELFAADMHPYSDAPEIMSQWEPAMANMMMHEMAEDDPQ
;
A
#
# COMPACT_ATOMS: atom_id res chain seq x y z
N MET A 1 -1.19 0.70 -12.38
CA MET A 1 -1.29 2.17 -12.50
C MET A 1 -0.71 2.61 -13.84
N ALA A 2 -1.18 3.73 -14.40
CA ALA A 2 -0.57 4.33 -15.59
C ALA A 2 0.11 5.66 -15.22
N ILE A 3 1.42 5.75 -15.43
CA ILE A 3 2.29 6.84 -14.95
C ILE A 3 3.55 6.94 -15.84
N ASP A 4 4.11 8.12 -16.01
CA ASP A 4 5.31 8.37 -16.84
C ASP A 4 6.57 8.22 -15.97
N VAL A 5 7.13 7.01 -15.88
CA VAL A 5 8.18 6.67 -14.90
C VAL A 5 9.56 7.20 -15.32
N ASP A 6 9.81 7.32 -16.61
CA ASP A 6 11.09 7.75 -17.17
C ASP A 6 11.09 9.20 -17.69
N ALA A 7 9.98 9.93 -17.45
CA ALA A 7 9.78 11.33 -17.81
C ALA A 7 9.94 11.60 -19.32
N ASP A 8 9.60 10.63 -20.17
CA ASP A 8 9.69 10.75 -21.62
C ASP A 8 8.45 11.43 -22.25
N GLY A 9 7.44 11.71 -21.43
CA GLY A 9 6.18 12.36 -21.82
C GLY A 9 5.06 11.37 -22.12
N TRP A 10 5.29 10.06 -22.01
CA TRP A 10 4.31 9.02 -22.24
C TRP A 10 4.04 8.23 -20.96
N ARG A 11 2.76 7.91 -20.72
CA ARG A 11 2.41 7.09 -19.56
C ARG A 11 2.71 5.62 -19.84
N ASP A 12 3.47 5.03 -18.95
CA ASP A 12 3.77 3.61 -18.83
C ASP A 12 2.70 2.87 -18.03
N ILE A 13 2.89 1.56 -17.87
CA ILE A 13 2.07 0.72 -16.99
C ILE A 13 2.94 0.08 -15.92
N PHE A 14 2.55 0.28 -14.66
CA PHE A 14 3.15 -0.38 -13.50
C PHE A 14 2.14 -1.28 -12.79
N VAL A 15 2.52 -2.51 -12.46
CA VAL A 15 1.65 -3.51 -11.84
C VAL A 15 2.36 -4.15 -10.66
N ALA A 16 1.75 -4.05 -9.49
CA ALA A 16 2.10 -4.84 -8.31
C ALA A 16 1.42 -6.21 -8.38
N THR A 17 2.05 -7.22 -7.79
CA THR A 17 1.50 -8.57 -7.74
C THR A 17 1.63 -9.10 -6.33
N ARG A 18 0.64 -9.88 -5.87
CA ARG A 18 0.55 -10.34 -4.49
C ARG A 18 1.80 -11.07 -3.98
N SER A 19 2.49 -11.81 -4.83
CA SER A 19 3.61 -12.69 -4.44
C SER A 19 4.68 -12.82 -5.52
N GLY A 20 4.85 -11.78 -6.32
CA GLY A 20 5.79 -11.75 -7.43
C GLY A 20 6.40 -10.38 -7.63
N ASP A 21 7.43 -10.34 -8.48
CA ASP A 21 8.12 -9.10 -8.81
C ASP A 21 7.13 -8.06 -9.34
N MET A 22 7.34 -6.80 -8.94
CA MET A 22 6.68 -5.66 -9.56
C MET A 22 7.01 -5.63 -11.05
N ARG A 23 6.00 -5.32 -11.87
CA ARG A 23 6.08 -5.40 -13.33
C ARG A 23 5.90 -4.03 -13.94
N TYR A 24 6.68 -3.74 -14.96
CA TYR A 24 6.70 -2.45 -15.63
C TYR A 24 6.67 -2.66 -17.15
N TRP A 25 5.84 -1.87 -17.83
CA TRP A 25 5.77 -1.83 -19.28
C TRP A 25 5.98 -0.39 -19.76
N HIS A 26 7.10 -0.18 -20.45
CA HIS A 26 7.46 1.09 -21.07
C HIS A 26 6.61 1.35 -22.31
N ASN A 27 6.13 2.59 -22.46
CA ASN A 27 5.37 3.05 -23.61
C ASN A 27 6.23 3.96 -24.48
N SER A 28 6.59 3.50 -25.67
CA SER A 28 7.39 4.30 -26.63
C SER A 28 6.60 5.44 -27.32
N GLY A 29 5.37 5.72 -26.89
CA GLY A 29 4.54 6.83 -27.36
C GLY A 29 3.67 6.54 -28.59
N ASP A 30 3.81 5.35 -29.17
CA ASP A 30 3.01 4.88 -30.31
C ASP A 30 1.89 3.90 -29.88
N GLY A 31 1.70 3.73 -28.57
CA GLY A 31 0.74 2.80 -27.98
C GLY A 31 1.23 1.35 -27.95
N GLN A 32 2.50 1.10 -28.26
CA GLN A 32 3.16 -0.18 -27.99
C GLN A 32 3.77 -0.18 -26.58
N PHE A 33 3.70 -1.34 -25.92
CA PHE A 33 4.18 -1.54 -24.56
C PHE A 33 5.20 -2.68 -24.54
N GLU A 34 6.40 -2.40 -24.05
CA GLU A 34 7.44 -3.40 -23.84
C GLU A 34 7.66 -3.64 -22.35
N GLU A 35 7.61 -4.90 -21.92
CA GLU A 35 7.93 -5.23 -20.54
C GLU A 35 9.42 -5.01 -20.28
N GLN A 36 9.73 -4.17 -19.29
CA GLN A 36 11.10 -3.87 -18.89
C GLN A 36 11.26 -4.05 -17.38
N ARG A 37 12.51 -4.18 -16.94
CA ARG A 37 12.84 -4.17 -15.51
C ARG A 37 13.29 -2.77 -15.13
N LEU A 38 12.79 -2.29 -13.99
CA LEU A 38 13.31 -1.11 -13.32
C LEU A 38 14.45 -1.55 -12.38
N PRO A 39 15.71 -1.18 -12.66
CA PRO A 39 16.85 -1.58 -11.84
C PRO A 39 16.71 -1.14 -10.38
N GLY A 40 17.02 -2.03 -9.44
CA GLY A 40 16.92 -1.74 -7.99
C GLY A 40 15.53 -1.91 -7.38
N LEU A 41 14.50 -2.13 -8.21
CA LEU A 41 13.14 -2.38 -7.75
C LEU A 41 12.94 -3.83 -7.31
N ASP A 42 13.52 -4.19 -6.17
CA ASP A 42 13.69 -5.58 -5.73
C ASP A 42 12.69 -6.06 -4.67
N GLY A 43 11.77 -5.23 -4.19
CA GLY A 43 10.81 -5.61 -3.14
C GLY A 43 9.56 -6.25 -3.68
N TYR A 44 8.60 -6.45 -2.79
CA TYR A 44 7.24 -6.80 -3.15
C TYR A 44 6.28 -5.66 -2.82
N ALA A 45 5.27 -5.53 -3.66
CA ALA A 45 4.18 -4.60 -3.47
C ALA A 45 2.87 -5.34 -3.68
N TYR A 46 1.92 -5.10 -2.78
CA TYR A 46 0.50 -5.33 -3.01
C TYR A 46 -0.19 -3.99 -3.31
N SER A 47 0.17 -2.97 -2.54
CA SER A 47 -0.22 -1.58 -2.75
C SER A 47 1.02 -0.71 -2.92
N PHE A 48 0.86 0.40 -3.64
CA PHE A 48 1.95 1.30 -3.97
C PHE A 48 1.42 2.67 -4.37
N ASP A 49 2.29 3.68 -4.27
CA ASP A 49 2.03 5.03 -4.76
C ASP A 49 3.34 5.71 -5.20
N TRP A 50 3.25 6.72 -6.05
CA TRP A 50 4.39 7.37 -6.69
C TRP A 50 4.36 8.88 -6.55
N ALA A 51 5.51 9.48 -6.23
CA ALA A 51 5.70 10.92 -6.21
C ALA A 51 7.20 11.23 -6.24
N ASP A 52 7.55 12.47 -6.51
CA ASP A 52 8.90 13.00 -6.27
C ASP A 52 9.04 13.26 -4.76
N LEU A 53 9.72 12.36 -4.02
CA LEU A 53 9.79 12.37 -2.56
C LEU A 53 11.04 13.07 -2.03
N ASP A 54 12.09 13.17 -2.84
CA ASP A 54 13.33 13.89 -2.50
C ASP A 54 13.46 15.27 -3.18
N GLY A 55 12.57 15.59 -4.11
CA GLY A 55 12.45 16.88 -4.77
C GLY A 55 13.41 17.06 -5.95
N ASP A 56 13.95 15.98 -6.51
CA ASP A 56 14.89 16.02 -7.63
C ASP A 56 14.21 16.02 -9.02
N GLY A 57 12.91 15.71 -9.06
CA GLY A 57 12.07 15.72 -10.24
C GLY A 57 11.90 14.36 -10.93
N ASP A 58 12.61 13.32 -10.49
CA ASP A 58 12.34 11.93 -10.87
C ASP A 58 11.19 11.37 -9.98
N LEU A 59 10.54 10.28 -10.42
CA LEU A 59 9.42 9.70 -9.68
C LEU A 59 9.90 8.56 -8.77
N ASP A 60 9.76 8.77 -7.47
CA ASP A 60 10.00 7.76 -6.45
C ASP A 60 8.78 6.87 -6.24
N LEU A 61 9.03 5.70 -5.64
CA LEU A 61 8.01 4.71 -5.35
C LEU A 61 7.95 4.41 -3.86
N VAL A 62 6.75 4.40 -3.29
CA VAL A 62 6.46 3.70 -2.04
C VAL A 62 5.73 2.41 -2.35
N ALA A 63 6.32 1.29 -1.93
CA ALA A 63 5.77 -0.04 -2.11
C ALA A 63 5.50 -0.68 -0.75
N ALA A 64 4.32 -1.26 -0.58
CA ALA A 64 3.91 -1.95 0.63
C ALA A 64 3.41 -3.35 0.29
N SER A 65 4.00 -4.36 0.93
CA SER A 65 3.61 -5.76 0.75
C SER A 65 2.30 -6.09 1.46
N TYR A 66 1.83 -7.32 1.28
CA TYR A 66 0.74 -7.90 2.05
C TYR A 66 1.17 -9.24 2.65
N ASP A 67 1.50 -9.28 3.94
CA ASP A 67 2.06 -10.45 4.64
C ASP A 67 1.13 -11.02 5.74
N ALA A 68 -0.14 -11.27 5.42
CA ALA A 68 -1.13 -11.76 6.39
C ALA A 68 -0.70 -13.05 7.12
N SER A 69 -1.09 -13.20 8.40
CA SER A 69 -0.69 -14.35 9.25
C SER A 69 -1.09 -15.73 8.71
N LEU A 70 -2.21 -15.85 7.99
CA LEU A 70 -2.59 -17.06 7.26
C LEU A 70 -1.57 -17.43 6.17
N GLU A 71 -0.87 -16.44 5.63
CA GLU A 71 0.17 -16.58 4.60
C GLU A 71 1.56 -16.81 5.21
N LYS A 72 1.84 -16.34 6.44
CA LYS A 72 3.11 -16.64 7.17
C LYS A 72 3.32 -18.14 7.44
N GLN A 73 2.25 -18.93 7.47
CA GLN A 73 2.30 -20.40 7.55
C GLN A 73 2.48 -21.08 6.19
N ASN A 74 2.33 -20.34 5.09
CA ASN A 74 2.53 -20.83 3.74
C ASN A 74 4.00 -20.60 3.31
N PRO A 75 4.79 -21.65 3.06
CA PRO A 75 6.21 -21.51 2.69
C PRO A 75 6.44 -20.76 1.37
N LEU A 76 5.41 -20.55 0.55
CA LEU A 76 5.47 -19.74 -0.67
C LEU A 76 5.47 -18.23 -0.42
N PHE A 77 5.11 -17.76 0.78
CA PHE A 77 4.88 -16.34 1.10
C PHE A 77 5.81 -15.83 2.21
N ARG A 78 6.96 -16.48 2.40
CA ARG A 78 8.04 -15.92 3.23
C ARG A 78 8.76 -14.84 2.43
N GLU A 79 8.12 -13.68 2.34
CA GLU A 79 8.60 -12.53 1.58
C GLU A 79 9.90 -11.91 2.12
N GLY A 80 10.39 -12.40 3.28
CA GLY A 80 11.76 -12.23 3.74
C GLY A 80 12.19 -10.78 3.76
N ASP A 81 13.38 -10.49 3.23
CA ASP A 81 13.93 -9.14 3.21
C ASP A 81 13.23 -8.21 2.19
N ARG A 82 12.35 -8.74 1.33
CA ARG A 82 11.65 -8.02 0.25
C ARG A 82 10.28 -7.48 0.69
N ALA A 83 9.77 -7.92 1.83
CA ALA A 83 8.46 -7.56 2.38
C ALA A 83 8.45 -6.20 3.11
N GLY A 84 7.28 -5.83 3.63
CA GLY A 84 7.02 -4.66 4.45
C GLY A 84 6.77 -3.41 3.61
N VAL A 85 7.02 -2.23 4.20
CA VAL A 85 6.91 -0.93 3.52
C VAL A 85 8.31 -0.45 3.17
N SER A 86 8.52 -0.07 1.92
CA SER A 86 9.80 0.44 1.41
C SER A 86 9.61 1.67 0.54
N VAL A 87 10.54 2.61 0.64
CA VAL A 87 10.68 3.74 -0.27
C VAL A 87 11.81 3.43 -1.23
N TYR A 88 11.59 3.72 -2.51
CA TYR A 88 12.55 3.59 -3.58
C TYR A 88 12.77 4.95 -4.18
N VAL A 89 13.96 5.51 -3.96
CA VAL A 89 14.36 6.78 -4.57
C VAL A 89 14.98 6.50 -5.93
N GLN A 90 14.50 7.18 -6.97
CA GLN A 90 15.00 7.07 -8.34
C GLN A 90 16.10 8.09 -8.58
N GLU A 91 17.24 7.63 -9.09
CA GLU A 91 18.26 8.53 -9.64
C GLU A 91 18.67 8.01 -11.02
N ALA A 92 18.36 8.76 -12.08
CA ALA A 92 18.74 8.40 -13.46
C ALA A 92 18.32 6.97 -13.88
N GLY A 93 17.11 6.57 -13.50
CA GLY A 93 16.52 5.26 -13.82
C GLY A 93 17.01 4.10 -12.95
N GLN A 94 17.81 4.36 -11.91
CA GLN A 94 18.21 3.36 -10.92
C GLN A 94 17.51 3.65 -9.60
N PHE A 95 16.82 2.66 -9.05
CA PHE A 95 16.14 2.78 -7.77
C PHE A 95 17.05 2.34 -6.61
N SER A 96 17.01 3.09 -5.51
CA SER A 96 17.67 2.79 -4.25
C SER A 96 16.63 2.56 -3.16
N ARG A 97 16.61 1.35 -2.59
CA ARG A 97 15.61 0.94 -1.60
C ARG A 97 16.02 1.31 -0.18
N THR A 98 15.08 1.95 0.54
CA THR A 98 15.08 2.08 2.00
C THR A 98 13.87 1.35 2.57
N ARG A 99 14.10 0.30 3.36
CA ARG A 99 13.01 -0.45 4.03
C ARG A 99 12.63 0.25 5.33
N LEU A 100 11.38 0.67 5.45
CA LEU A 100 10.85 1.37 6.63
C LEU A 100 10.38 0.41 7.73
N ILE A 101 9.84 -0.74 7.32
CA ILE A 101 9.39 -1.82 8.21
C ILE A 101 9.43 -3.14 7.45
N ASP A 102 9.49 -4.26 8.17
CA ASP A 102 9.62 -5.61 7.60
C ASP A 102 8.31 -6.39 7.46
N GLU A 103 7.22 -5.90 8.04
CA GLU A 103 5.87 -6.47 7.93
C GLU A 103 4.84 -5.40 7.56
N ALA A 104 3.89 -5.75 6.69
CA ALA A 104 2.80 -4.91 6.23
C ALA A 104 1.71 -5.76 5.59
N GLN A 105 0.46 -5.50 5.96
CA GLN A 105 -0.73 -6.13 5.40
C GLN A 105 -1.48 -5.11 4.56
N ALA A 106 -0.74 -4.45 3.66
CA ALA A 106 -1.15 -3.20 3.08
C ALA A 106 -2.14 -3.39 1.93
N LEU A 107 -3.31 -2.76 2.04
CA LEU A 107 -4.32 -2.72 0.99
C LEU A 107 -4.35 -1.36 0.26
N THR A 108 -3.83 -0.31 0.90
CA THR A 108 -3.76 1.02 0.32
C THR A 108 -2.50 1.76 0.80
N THR A 109 -1.89 2.51 -0.11
CA THR A 109 -0.75 3.39 0.13
C THR A 109 -1.12 4.75 -0.42
N ASN A 110 -0.89 5.81 0.35
CA ASN A 110 -1.19 7.18 -0.05
C ASN A 110 -0.03 8.09 0.33
N LEU A 111 0.31 9.02 -0.57
CA LEU A 111 1.28 10.07 -0.35
C LEU A 111 0.56 11.42 -0.18
N VAL A 112 0.67 12.03 0.99
CA VAL A 112 -0.04 13.27 1.34
C VAL A 112 0.70 14.01 2.45
N ASP A 113 0.74 15.34 2.39
CA ASP A 113 1.26 16.16 3.49
C ASP A 113 0.27 16.12 4.67
N LEU A 114 0.61 15.36 5.72
CA LEU A 114 -0.25 15.14 6.88
C LEU A 114 -0.01 16.17 7.99
N ASN A 115 1.17 16.80 8.00
CA ASN A 115 1.61 17.67 9.09
C ASN A 115 1.62 19.17 8.70
N GLY A 116 1.46 19.48 7.41
CA GLY A 116 1.42 20.83 6.84
C GLY A 116 2.79 21.46 6.60
N ASP A 117 3.86 20.67 6.49
CA ASP A 117 5.23 21.16 6.23
C ASP A 117 5.59 21.28 4.74
N GLY A 118 4.69 20.85 3.86
CA GLY A 118 4.85 20.90 2.41
C GLY A 118 5.59 19.71 1.80
N LYS A 119 5.98 18.70 2.60
CA LYS A 119 6.52 17.43 2.12
C LYS A 119 5.45 16.35 2.15
N LEU A 120 5.51 15.41 1.21
CA LEU A 120 4.59 14.29 1.20
C LEU A 120 5.00 13.27 2.27
N ASP A 121 4.04 12.90 3.11
CA ASP A 121 4.14 11.85 4.12
C ASP A 121 3.56 10.53 3.59
N ILE A 122 3.89 9.42 4.24
CA ILE A 122 3.40 8.08 3.87
C ILE A 122 2.28 7.67 4.81
N LEU A 123 1.15 7.26 4.23
CA LEU A 123 0.08 6.59 4.93
C LEU A 123 -0.23 5.24 4.28
N VAL A 124 -0.12 4.18 5.08
CA VAL A 124 -0.43 2.81 4.66
C VAL A 124 -1.61 2.29 5.46
N GLY A 125 -2.68 1.93 4.76
CA GLY A 125 -3.83 1.25 5.33
C GLY A 125 -3.59 -0.26 5.33
N ASN A 126 -3.59 -0.86 6.52
CA ASN A 126 -3.35 -2.29 6.71
C ASN A 126 -4.62 -3.06 7.05
N ASP A 127 -4.56 -4.37 6.84
CA ASP A 127 -5.59 -5.33 7.23
C ASP A 127 -5.15 -6.18 8.44
N PHE A 128 -6.09 -6.99 8.95
CA PHE A 128 -6.00 -8.07 9.93
C PHE A 128 -5.18 -7.80 11.21
N ASP A 129 -3.86 -7.97 11.15
CA ASP A 129 -3.02 -8.17 12.34
C ASP A 129 -2.15 -6.96 12.69
N VAL A 130 -1.98 -6.01 11.77
CA VAL A 130 -1.10 -4.85 11.98
C VAL A 130 -1.87 -3.54 11.79
N PRO A 131 -1.58 -2.50 12.59
CA PRO A 131 -2.28 -1.23 12.47
C PRO A 131 -1.91 -0.52 11.17
N ASP A 132 -2.69 0.48 10.79
CA ASP A 132 -2.27 1.44 9.78
C ASP A 132 -0.93 2.09 10.19
N TYR A 133 -0.10 2.37 9.20
CA TYR A 133 1.22 2.97 9.44
C TYR A 133 1.31 4.37 8.86
N VAL A 134 1.96 5.27 9.60
CA VAL A 134 2.25 6.64 9.18
C VAL A 134 3.73 6.92 9.32
N TRP A 135 4.33 7.52 8.29
CA TRP A 135 5.67 8.10 8.37
C TRP A 135 5.66 9.55 7.92
N LEU A 136 6.21 10.44 8.74
CA LEU A 136 6.42 11.83 8.36
C LEU A 136 7.77 11.98 7.64
N ASN A 137 7.80 12.77 6.58
CA ASN A 137 9.02 13.08 5.82
C ASN A 137 9.70 14.33 6.39
N GLY A 138 10.69 14.13 7.26
CA GLY A 138 11.46 15.23 7.87
C GLY A 138 12.79 15.52 7.17
N ASP A 139 13.47 16.59 7.59
CA ASP A 139 14.87 16.85 7.18
C ASP A 139 15.84 15.74 7.65
N ASP A 140 15.47 15.03 8.73
CA ASP A 140 16.21 13.88 9.26
C ASP A 140 15.76 12.54 8.62
N GLY A 141 14.92 12.60 7.58
CA GLY A 141 14.33 11.46 6.89
C GLY A 141 12.99 10.99 7.48
N TRP A 142 12.60 9.77 7.11
CA TRP A 142 11.30 9.17 7.46
C TRP A 142 11.19 8.82 8.95
N GLN A 143 10.15 9.35 9.61
CA GLN A 143 9.88 9.09 11.03
C GLN A 143 8.51 8.44 11.21
N LYS A 144 8.48 7.19 11.72
CA LYS A 144 7.23 6.51 12.03
C LYS A 144 6.52 7.22 13.18
N THR A 145 5.21 7.44 13.05
CA THR A 145 4.42 8.17 14.05
C THR A 145 3.03 7.56 14.23
N ASP A 146 2.43 7.81 15.40
CA ASP A 146 1.03 7.54 15.71
C ASP A 146 0.24 8.86 15.62
N LEU A 147 0.12 9.41 14.40
CA LEU A 147 -0.48 10.73 14.18
C LEU A 147 -1.96 10.76 14.56
N PHE A 148 -2.66 9.66 14.31
CA PHE A 148 -4.09 9.53 14.58
C PHE A 148 -4.33 8.86 15.92
N ALA A 149 -5.23 9.42 16.73
CA ALA A 149 -5.62 8.80 17.99
C ALA A 149 -6.35 7.45 17.80
N THR A 150 -6.94 7.25 16.63
CA THR A 150 -7.62 6.01 16.23
C THR A 150 -7.55 5.88 14.71
N THR A 151 -7.28 4.69 14.23
CA THR A 151 -7.34 4.29 12.83
C THR A 151 -8.37 3.20 12.65
N THR A 152 -8.65 2.85 11.40
CA THR A 152 -9.43 1.66 11.07
C THR A 152 -8.67 0.40 11.47
N MET A 153 -9.41 -0.69 11.69
CA MET A 153 -8.83 -1.99 12.06
C MET A 153 -8.47 -2.82 10.82
N SER A 154 -9.32 -2.78 9.79
CA SER A 154 -9.10 -3.43 8.49
C SER A 154 -9.33 -2.43 7.37
N THR A 155 -8.31 -1.66 7.05
CA THR A 155 -8.38 -0.54 6.11
C THR A 155 -8.36 -1.03 4.67
N MET A 156 -9.50 -1.02 4.00
CA MET A 156 -9.60 -1.46 2.60
C MET A 156 -9.14 -0.39 1.61
N SER A 157 -9.43 0.87 1.93
CA SER A 157 -9.15 2.00 1.06
C SER A 157 -9.19 3.29 1.86
N ILE A 158 -8.41 4.26 1.40
CA ILE A 158 -8.39 5.62 1.89
C ILE A 158 -8.65 6.53 0.70
N ALA A 159 -9.58 7.48 0.86
CA ALA A 159 -9.83 8.55 -0.08
C ALA A 159 -9.36 9.89 0.50
N LEU A 160 -8.72 10.69 -0.33
CA LEU A 160 -8.16 11.99 0.01
C LEU A 160 -8.89 13.09 -0.76
N GLY A 161 -9.12 14.23 -0.11
CA GLY A 161 -9.58 15.45 -0.79
C GLY A 161 -9.80 16.63 0.15
N ASP A 162 -9.58 17.84 -0.36
CA ASP A 162 -9.93 19.11 0.30
C ASP A 162 -11.43 19.38 0.08
N VAL A 163 -12.28 18.87 0.98
CA VAL A 163 -13.73 18.87 0.80
C VAL A 163 -14.38 20.19 1.21
N ASP A 164 -13.69 21.01 2.00
CA ASP A 164 -14.17 22.32 2.45
C ASP A 164 -13.41 23.50 1.81
N ASN A 165 -12.47 23.21 0.90
CA ASN A 165 -11.67 24.16 0.13
C ASN A 165 -10.82 25.09 1.03
N ASN A 166 -10.23 24.52 2.08
CA ASN A 166 -9.37 25.23 3.04
C ASN A 166 -7.86 25.07 2.73
N GLY A 167 -7.51 24.27 1.72
CA GLY A 167 -6.14 23.96 1.31
C GLY A 167 -5.48 22.83 2.10
N ARG A 168 -6.21 22.15 2.98
CA ARG A 168 -5.78 20.94 3.69
C ARG A 168 -6.56 19.75 3.15
N THR A 169 -5.92 18.60 3.14
CA THR A 169 -6.53 17.38 2.63
C THR A 169 -7.26 16.66 3.77
N GLU A 170 -8.55 16.42 3.62
CA GLU A 170 -9.28 15.50 4.49
C GLU A 170 -9.11 14.05 4.04
N LEU A 171 -9.23 13.14 5.01
CA LEU A 171 -9.05 11.71 4.83
C LEU A 171 -10.32 10.92 5.19
N PHE A 172 -10.68 9.97 4.34
CA PHE A 172 -11.81 9.07 4.54
C PHE A 172 -11.36 7.62 4.37
N ALA A 173 -11.38 6.84 5.45
CA ALA A 173 -11.03 5.43 5.43
C ALA A 173 -12.28 4.54 5.37
N ALA A 174 -12.18 3.45 4.60
CA ALA A 174 -13.18 2.37 4.58
C ALA A 174 -12.68 1.17 5.38
N ASP A 175 -13.43 0.79 6.42
CA ASP A 175 -13.10 -0.34 7.30
C ASP A 175 -13.94 -1.58 6.95
N MET A 176 -13.28 -2.73 6.83
CA MET A 176 -13.95 -4.03 6.72
C MET A 176 -14.28 -4.62 8.10
N HIS A 177 -13.70 -4.08 9.17
CA HIS A 177 -13.87 -4.53 10.54
C HIS A 177 -14.42 -3.40 11.46
N PRO A 178 -15.66 -2.93 11.22
CA PRO A 178 -16.20 -1.73 11.88
C PRO A 178 -16.53 -1.90 13.37
N TYR A 179 -16.27 -3.06 13.98
CA TYR A 179 -16.65 -3.36 15.36
C TYR A 179 -15.46 -3.85 16.19
N SER A 180 -15.52 -3.61 17.50
CA SER A 180 -14.51 -4.09 18.45
C SER A 180 -14.60 -5.61 18.62
N ASP A 181 -13.45 -6.26 18.75
CA ASP A 181 -13.30 -7.69 19.13
C ASP A 181 -13.66 -7.98 20.59
N ALA A 182 -14.28 -7.03 21.30
CA ALA A 182 -14.77 -7.25 22.64
C ALA A 182 -15.66 -8.51 22.65
N PRO A 183 -15.43 -9.47 23.56
CA PRO A 183 -16.18 -10.72 23.62
C PRO A 183 -17.71 -10.51 23.65
N GLU A 184 -18.15 -9.42 24.27
CA GLU A 184 -19.56 -9.03 24.35
C GLU A 184 -20.17 -8.62 23.01
N ILE A 185 -19.38 -8.08 22.08
CA ILE A 185 -19.82 -7.72 20.72
C ILE A 185 -19.72 -8.94 19.82
N MET A 186 -18.62 -9.69 19.88
CA MET A 186 -18.42 -10.90 19.06
C MET A 186 -19.48 -11.97 19.32
N SER A 187 -19.88 -12.18 20.59
CA SER A 187 -20.94 -13.13 20.95
C SER A 187 -22.32 -12.78 20.39
N GLN A 188 -22.58 -11.52 20.01
CA GLN A 188 -23.82 -11.13 19.35
C GLN A 188 -23.86 -11.56 17.87
N TRP A 189 -22.69 -11.67 17.24
CA TRP A 189 -22.54 -12.08 15.85
C TRP A 189 -22.28 -13.57 15.67
N GLU A 190 -21.88 -14.29 16.73
CA GLU A 190 -21.68 -15.76 16.73
C GLU A 190 -22.82 -16.53 16.03
N PRO A 191 -24.12 -16.26 16.27
CA PRO A 191 -25.19 -16.98 15.59
C PRO A 191 -25.24 -16.73 14.08
N ALA A 192 -24.88 -15.51 13.63
CA ALA A 192 -24.85 -15.15 12.22
C ALA A 192 -23.62 -15.75 11.51
N MET A 193 -22.45 -15.67 12.14
CA MET A 193 -21.21 -16.28 11.64
C MET A 193 -21.34 -17.81 11.56
N ALA A 194 -21.95 -18.45 12.56
CA ALA A 194 -22.22 -19.88 12.53
C ALA A 194 -23.12 -20.28 11.35
N ASN A 195 -24.13 -19.47 11.02
CA ASN A 195 -24.98 -19.73 9.85
C ASN A 195 -24.26 -19.52 8.50
N MET A 196 -23.34 -18.57 8.40
CA MET A 196 -22.53 -18.35 7.19
C MET A 196 -21.55 -19.50 6.95
N MET A 197 -20.90 -20.00 8.00
CA MET A 197 -19.97 -21.13 7.95
C MET A 197 -20.63 -22.49 7.67
N MET A 198 -21.97 -22.56 7.75
CA MET A 198 -22.74 -23.79 7.55
C MET A 198 -23.23 -23.97 6.10
N HIS A 199 -22.92 -23.05 5.19
CA HIS A 199 -23.08 -23.32 3.77
C HIS A 199 -21.84 -24.08 3.29
N GLU A 200 -21.93 -25.42 3.28
CA GLU A 200 -21.03 -26.22 2.47
C GLU A 200 -21.12 -25.69 1.04
N MET A 201 -19.98 -25.29 0.45
CA MET A 201 -19.93 -24.99 -0.98
C MET A 201 -20.44 -26.23 -1.71
N ALA A 202 -21.51 -26.10 -2.47
CA ALA A 202 -22.03 -27.20 -3.25
C ALA A 202 -20.92 -27.74 -4.17
N GLU A 203 -20.85 -29.06 -4.37
CA GLU A 203 -19.82 -29.73 -5.20
C GLU A 203 -19.70 -29.17 -6.64
N ASP A 204 -20.68 -28.38 -7.09
CA ASP A 204 -20.74 -27.75 -8.41
C ASP A 204 -20.67 -26.20 -8.37
N ASP A 205 -20.22 -25.57 -7.28
CA ASP A 205 -19.99 -24.11 -7.26
C ASP A 205 -18.73 -23.77 -8.09
N PRO A 206 -18.86 -22.99 -9.19
CA PRO A 206 -17.72 -22.66 -10.05
C PRO A 206 -16.78 -21.57 -9.47
N GLN A 207 -17.01 -21.12 -8.24
CA GLN A 207 -16.13 -20.18 -7.52
C GLN A 207 -15.12 -20.90 -6.61
#